data_AF-A0A6P6R9V2-F1
#
_entry.id   AF-A0A6P6R9V2-F1
#
_cell.length_a   1.000
_cell.length_b   1.000
_cell.length_c   1.000
_cell.angle_alpha   90.00
_cell.angle_beta   90.00
_cell.angle_gamma   90.00
#
_symmetry.space_group_name_H-M   'P 1'
#
loop_
_entity.id
_entity.type
_entity.pdbx_description
1 polymer ?
#
loop_
_entity_poly.entity_id
_entity_poly.type
_entity_poly.pdbx_seq_one_letter_code
_entity_poly.pdbx_strand_id
1 'polypeptide(L)'
;YFFCSTDSVEAGFFLCAYEFAIQKLNSPWCQLFDEVDAQVMEYAGDLKQYWKRSYGHEINSKSSCILFHDLFHRLDQVVAEITKNSDAIVSEAVTVQVGHAETLLPLLTLLDLFKDDIPLSSTNFATQHNRIFRSGNIVPYAANLLVVLYKCPEGIRMGVRLNEKSLTLPGLTDPVPMYEDVKTRYSTLLKGCDQETVCKINS
;
A
#
# COMPACT_ATOMS: atom_id res chain seq x y z
N TYR A 1 42.07 -7.17 -11.79
CA TYR A 1 40.84 -7.94 -11.50
C TYR A 1 39.73 -6.95 -11.22
N PHE A 2 38.68 -6.91 -12.05
CA PHE A 2 37.46 -6.19 -11.70
C PHE A 2 36.71 -7.02 -10.66
N PHE A 3 36.44 -6.42 -9.50
CA PHE A 3 35.65 -7.05 -8.44
C PHE A 3 34.19 -6.66 -8.64
N CYS A 4 33.34 -7.62 -8.97
CA CYS A 4 31.89 -7.41 -9.02
C CYS A 4 31.33 -7.74 -7.64
N SER A 5 30.84 -6.71 -6.92
CA SER A 5 30.16 -6.89 -5.63
C SER A 5 28.67 -7.21 -5.81
N THR A 6 28.00 -7.65 -4.75
CA THR A 6 26.53 -7.78 -4.73
C THR A 6 25.85 -6.45 -5.08
N ASP A 7 26.39 -5.34 -4.58
CA ASP A 7 25.85 -4.00 -4.87
C ASP A 7 26.00 -3.65 -6.36
N SER A 8 27.05 -4.14 -7.02
CA SER A 8 27.26 -3.95 -8.46
C SER A 8 26.23 -4.74 -9.27
N VAL A 9 25.88 -5.95 -8.82
CA VAL A 9 24.83 -6.78 -9.43
C VAL A 9 23.46 -6.13 -9.25
N GLU A 10 23.14 -5.66 -8.04
CA GLU A 10 21.90 -4.92 -7.75
C GLU A 10 21.79 -3.66 -8.62
N ALA A 11 22.88 -2.89 -8.74
CA ALA A 11 22.92 -1.71 -9.60
C ALA A 11 22.64 -2.06 -11.07
N GLY A 12 23.21 -3.15 -11.59
CA GLY A 12 22.95 -3.64 -12.95
C GLY A 12 21.47 -3.95 -13.19
N PHE A 13 20.82 -4.59 -12.22
CA PHE A 13 19.39 -4.92 -12.31
C PHE A 13 18.53 -3.65 -12.34
N PHE A 14 18.82 -2.68 -11.48
CA PHE A 14 18.08 -1.42 -11.46
C PHE A 14 18.36 -0.54 -12.68
N LEU A 15 19.56 -0.59 -13.27
CA LEU A 15 19.83 0.09 -14.55
C LEU A 15 18.92 -0.45 -15.65
N CYS A 16 18.80 -1.77 -15.78
CA CYS A 16 17.82 -2.39 -16.68
C CYS A 16 16.39 -1.88 -16.39
N ALA A 17 15.95 -1.96 -15.13
CA ALA A 17 14.59 -1.58 -14.74
C ALA A 17 14.28 -0.11 -15.05
N TYR A 18 15.20 0.81 -14.76
CA TYR A 18 15.02 2.25 -15.01
C TYR A 18 15.05 2.60 -16.49
N GLU A 19 16.00 2.05 -17.26
CA GLU A 19 16.07 2.29 -18.71
C GLU A 19 14.81 1.75 -19.40
N PHE A 20 14.32 0.59 -18.96
CA PHE A 20 13.06 0.05 -19.45
C PHE A 20 11.87 0.92 -19.07
N ALA A 21 11.71 1.28 -17.80
CA ALA A 21 10.54 2.02 -17.32
C ALA A 21 10.48 3.46 -17.85
N ILE A 22 11.62 4.15 -17.93
CA ILE A 22 11.70 5.58 -18.28
C ILE A 22 11.86 5.75 -19.79
N GLN A 23 12.73 4.96 -20.42
CA GLN A 23 13.13 5.15 -21.82
C GLN A 23 12.52 4.11 -22.76
N LYS A 24 11.81 3.10 -22.23
CA LYS A 24 11.29 1.95 -22.99
C LYS A 24 12.40 1.18 -23.72
N LEU A 25 13.61 1.19 -23.15
CA LEU A 25 14.77 0.53 -23.70
C LEU A 25 14.97 -0.83 -23.01
N ASN A 26 14.97 -1.91 -23.79
CA ASN A 26 15.51 -3.19 -23.33
C ASN A 26 17.03 -3.16 -23.51
N SER A 27 17.74 -2.72 -22.48
CA SER A 27 19.17 -2.45 -22.56
C SER A 27 20.02 -3.72 -22.38
N PRO A 28 21.32 -3.67 -22.73
CA PRO A 28 22.23 -4.79 -22.47
C PRO A 28 22.30 -5.20 -20.99
N TRP A 29 21.98 -4.29 -20.06
CA TRP A 29 21.89 -4.63 -18.62
C TRP A 29 20.82 -5.70 -18.36
N CYS A 30 19.71 -5.66 -19.09
CA CYS A 30 18.63 -6.64 -18.96
C CYS A 30 19.03 -8.04 -19.43
N GLN A 31 20.03 -8.14 -20.32
CA GLN A 31 20.54 -9.43 -20.82
C GLN A 31 21.46 -10.13 -19.83
N LEU A 32 21.86 -9.46 -18.75
CA LEU A 32 22.70 -10.02 -17.70
C LEU A 32 21.93 -10.88 -16.70
N PHE A 33 20.60 -10.82 -16.71
CA PHE A 33 19.72 -11.47 -15.74
C PHE A 33 18.73 -12.37 -16.46
N ASP A 34 18.60 -13.61 -15.99
CA ASP A 34 17.50 -14.47 -16.41
C ASP A 34 16.26 -14.30 -15.51
N GLU A 35 15.22 -15.10 -15.75
CA GLU A 35 13.99 -15.03 -14.96
C GLU A 35 14.22 -15.38 -13.48
N VAL A 36 15.10 -16.34 -13.19
CA VAL A 36 15.39 -16.76 -11.81
C VAL A 36 16.14 -15.65 -11.09
N ASP A 37 17.11 -15.03 -11.75
CA ASP A 37 17.80 -13.86 -11.21
C ASP A 37 16.82 -12.73 -10.90
N ALA A 38 15.88 -12.44 -11.82
CA ALA A 38 14.86 -11.42 -11.63
C ALA A 38 13.92 -11.74 -10.45
N GLN A 39 13.55 -13.01 -10.26
CA GLN A 39 12.74 -13.44 -9.12
C GLN A 39 13.48 -13.26 -7.79
N VAL A 40 14.80 -13.52 -7.75
CA VAL A 40 15.64 -13.27 -6.56
C VAL A 40 15.71 -11.77 -6.27
N MET A 41 15.91 -10.93 -7.29
CA MET A 41 15.96 -9.47 -7.14
C MET A 41 14.60 -8.89 -6.69
N GLU A 42 13.49 -9.37 -7.25
CA GLU A 42 12.14 -9.01 -6.79
C GLU A 42 11.95 -9.37 -5.32
N TYR A 43 12.35 -10.58 -4.92
CA TYR A 43 12.21 -11.03 -3.54
C TYR A 43 13.10 -10.23 -2.56
N ALA A 44 14.32 -9.88 -2.95
CA ALA A 44 15.18 -9.00 -2.18
C ALA A 44 14.56 -7.61 -1.99
N GLY A 45 13.96 -7.06 -3.05
CA GLY A 45 13.18 -5.82 -2.99
C GLY A 45 11.97 -5.93 -2.04
N ASP A 46 11.24 -7.03 -2.12
CA ASP A 46 10.10 -7.29 -1.23
C ASP A 46 10.53 -7.39 0.23
N LEU A 47 11.65 -8.07 0.54
CA LEU A 47 12.19 -8.12 1.90
C LEU A 47 12.51 -6.71 2.43
N LYS A 48 13.13 -5.86 1.60
CA LYS A 48 13.43 -4.47 1.99
C LYS A 48 12.15 -3.71 2.35
N GLN A 49 11.11 -3.82 1.53
CA GLN A 49 9.84 -3.11 1.76
C GLN A 49 9.06 -3.71 2.93
N TYR A 50 8.97 -5.04 3.00
CA TYR A 50 8.31 -5.78 4.07
C TYR A 50 8.86 -5.40 5.44
N TRP A 51 10.19 -5.49 5.60
CA TRP A 51 10.84 -5.30 6.89
C TRP A 51 10.99 -3.84 7.31
N LYS A 52 11.18 -2.92 6.36
CA LYS A 52 11.39 -1.50 6.67
C LYS A 52 10.13 -0.64 6.62
N ARG A 53 9.06 -1.08 5.95
CA ARG A 53 7.88 -0.24 5.62
C ARG A 53 6.55 -0.94 5.83
N SER A 54 6.52 -2.24 6.11
CA SER A 54 5.27 -3.01 6.26
C SER A 54 5.38 -3.96 7.46
N TYR A 55 4.88 -5.19 7.34
CA TYR A 55 4.66 -6.14 8.43
C TYR A 55 5.89 -6.62 9.22
N GLY A 56 7.11 -6.26 8.84
CA GLY A 56 8.28 -6.66 9.62
C GLY A 56 8.30 -6.11 11.04
N HIS A 57 7.76 -4.91 11.25
CA HIS A 57 7.61 -4.31 12.57
C HIS A 57 6.30 -3.54 12.70
N GLU A 58 5.63 -3.65 13.84
CA GLU A 58 4.34 -2.99 14.10
C GLU A 58 4.43 -1.46 13.94
N ILE A 59 5.58 -0.87 14.29
CA ILE A 59 5.81 0.58 14.16
C ILE A 59 5.75 1.07 12.72
N ASN A 60 6.09 0.22 11.75
CA ASN A 60 6.19 0.61 10.36
C ASN A 60 4.84 1.09 9.82
N SER A 61 3.76 0.34 10.07
CA SER A 61 2.42 0.72 9.61
C SER A 61 1.93 1.99 10.32
N LYS A 62 2.23 2.12 11.61
CA LYS A 62 1.81 3.27 12.43
C LYS A 62 2.38 4.62 11.95
N SER A 63 3.40 4.64 11.09
CA SER A 63 3.83 5.90 10.46
C SER A 63 2.75 6.55 9.60
N SER A 64 1.73 5.81 9.17
CA SER A 64 0.60 6.32 8.38
C SER A 64 -0.67 6.57 9.21
N CYS A 65 -0.59 6.59 10.54
CA CYS A 65 -1.76 6.88 11.40
C CYS A 65 -2.42 8.23 11.04
N ILE A 66 -1.62 9.29 10.84
CA ILE A 66 -2.15 10.62 10.50
C ILE A 66 -2.89 10.58 9.16
N LEU A 67 -2.31 9.92 8.16
CA LEU A 67 -2.92 9.78 6.84
C LEU A 67 -4.24 8.97 6.90
N PHE A 68 -4.26 7.90 7.70
CA PHE A 68 -5.46 7.11 7.94
C PHE A 68 -6.57 7.96 8.58
N HIS A 69 -6.25 8.76 9.59
CA HIS A 69 -7.23 9.64 10.25
C HIS A 69 -7.71 10.77 9.35
N ASP A 70 -6.83 11.41 8.58
CA ASP A 70 -7.22 12.46 7.61
C ASP A 70 -8.18 11.89 6.56
N LEU A 71 -7.90 10.70 6.03
CA LEU A 71 -8.79 10.01 5.08
C LEU A 71 -10.20 9.84 5.65
N PHE A 72 -10.34 9.21 6.82
CA PHE A 72 -11.67 8.96 7.40
C PHE A 72 -12.37 10.24 7.88
N HIS A 73 -11.61 11.23 8.34
CA HIS A 73 -12.16 12.53 8.70
C HIS A 73 -12.82 13.21 7.49
N ARG A 74 -12.17 13.22 6.33
CA ARG A 74 -12.73 13.78 5.08
C ARG A 74 -13.98 13.02 4.63
N LEU A 75 -13.93 11.68 4.67
CA LEU A 75 -15.09 10.85 4.33
C LEU A 75 -16.27 11.14 5.26
N ASP A 76 -16.04 11.25 6.58
CA ASP A 76 -17.06 11.58 7.57
C ASP A 76 -17.69 12.96 7.34
N GLN A 77 -16.89 13.96 6.94
CA GLN A 77 -17.40 15.29 6.59
C GLN A 77 -18.38 15.22 5.40
N VAL A 78 -18.00 14.51 4.34
CA VAL A 78 -18.85 14.32 3.15
C VAL A 78 -20.13 13.55 3.50
N VAL A 79 -20.03 12.49 4.30
CA VAL A 79 -21.20 11.73 4.75
C VAL A 79 -22.14 12.58 5.60
N ALA A 80 -21.61 13.44 6.47
CA ALA A 80 -22.41 14.35 7.29
C ALA A 80 -23.15 15.39 6.43
N GLU A 81 -22.53 15.90 5.36
CA GLU A 81 -23.18 16.80 4.40
C GLU A 81 -24.34 16.11 3.66
N ILE A 82 -24.08 14.92 3.10
CA ILE A 82 -25.08 14.13 2.37
C ILE A 82 -26.27 13.78 3.28
N THR A 83 -26.01 13.49 4.55
CA THR A 83 -27.05 13.12 5.53
C THR A 83 -27.90 14.33 5.93
N LYS A 84 -27.31 15.53 6.01
CA LYS A 84 -28.04 16.76 6.36
C LYS A 84 -28.93 17.25 5.22
N ASN A 85 -28.44 17.17 3.98
CA ASN A 85 -29.21 17.56 2.80
C ASN A 85 -28.83 16.65 1.63
N SER A 86 -29.72 15.73 1.31
CA SER A 86 -29.48 14.71 0.29
C SER A 86 -29.25 15.28 -1.11
N ASP A 87 -29.72 16.50 -1.37
CA ASP A 87 -29.68 17.14 -2.69
C ASP A 87 -28.65 18.27 -2.75
N ALA A 88 -27.89 18.49 -1.67
CA ALA A 88 -26.81 19.46 -1.65
C ALA A 88 -25.60 18.98 -2.44
N ILE A 89 -24.97 19.91 -3.15
CA ILE A 89 -23.63 19.72 -3.72
C ILE A 89 -22.67 19.60 -2.54
N VAL A 90 -21.90 18.52 -2.50
CA VAL A 90 -20.84 18.32 -1.48
C VAL A 90 -19.76 19.39 -1.64
N SER A 91 -19.21 19.85 -0.52
CA SER A 91 -18.24 20.94 -0.50
C SER A 91 -16.91 20.56 -1.17
N GLU A 92 -16.44 19.34 -0.96
CA GLU A 92 -15.22 18.78 -1.55
C GLU A 92 -15.53 17.42 -2.20
N ALA A 93 -15.78 17.43 -3.51
CA ALA A 93 -16.12 16.21 -4.26
C ALA A 93 -14.92 15.27 -4.50
N VAL A 94 -13.70 15.82 -4.58
CA VAL A 94 -12.47 15.08 -4.86
C VAL A 94 -11.31 15.70 -4.09
N THR A 95 -10.58 14.86 -3.36
CA THR A 95 -9.27 15.19 -2.78
C THR A 95 -8.19 14.37 -3.48
N VAL A 96 -7.11 15.01 -3.91
CA VAL A 96 -5.95 14.32 -4.50
C VAL A 96 -4.73 14.57 -3.62
N GLN A 97 -4.11 13.48 -3.18
CA GLN A 97 -2.86 13.50 -2.40
C GLN A 97 -1.77 12.77 -3.19
N VAL A 98 -0.58 13.36 -3.19
CA VAL A 98 0.61 12.79 -3.83
C VAL A 98 1.65 12.55 -2.76
N GLY A 99 2.21 11.35 -2.76
CA GLY A 99 3.22 10.93 -1.80
C GLY A 99 4.18 9.92 -2.41
N HIS A 100 4.86 9.18 -1.55
CA HIS A 100 5.83 8.17 -1.93
C HIS A 100 5.27 6.76 -1.73
N ALA A 101 5.94 5.76 -2.33
CA ALA A 101 5.63 4.36 -2.05
C ALA A 101 5.73 4.06 -0.54
N GLU A 102 6.70 4.70 0.12
CA GLU A 102 6.95 4.61 1.56
C GLU A 102 5.87 5.28 2.43
N THR A 103 4.91 6.00 1.85
CA THR A 103 3.72 6.51 2.58
C THR A 103 2.48 5.67 2.29
N LEU A 104 2.34 5.17 1.06
CA LEU A 104 1.20 4.35 0.64
C LEU A 104 1.29 2.94 1.23
N LEU A 105 2.46 2.30 1.17
CA LEU A 105 2.64 0.93 1.65
C LEU A 105 2.34 0.78 3.16
N PRO A 106 2.79 1.67 4.07
CA PRO A 106 2.38 1.58 5.46
C PRO A 106 0.89 1.81 5.69
N LEU A 107 0.22 2.68 4.89
CA LEU A 107 -1.23 2.85 4.96
C LEU A 107 -1.96 1.55 4.58
N LEU A 108 -1.55 0.90 3.48
CA LEU A 108 -2.12 -0.40 3.08
C LEU A 108 -1.87 -1.47 4.15
N THR A 109 -0.72 -1.41 4.82
CA THR A 109 -0.38 -2.30 5.94
C THR A 109 -1.26 -2.02 7.17
N LEU A 110 -1.58 -0.75 7.48
CA LEU A 110 -2.54 -0.40 8.54
C LEU A 110 -3.94 -0.96 8.26
N LEU A 111 -4.33 -1.01 6.98
CA LEU A 111 -5.57 -1.63 6.53
C LEU A 111 -5.51 -3.17 6.49
N ASP A 112 -4.42 -3.77 6.97
CA ASP A 112 -4.17 -5.22 7.04
C ASP A 112 -4.18 -5.93 5.67
N LEU A 113 -3.89 -5.17 4.60
CA LEU A 113 -3.86 -5.67 3.22
C LEU A 113 -2.55 -6.37 2.87
N PHE A 114 -2.62 -7.40 2.02
CA PHE A 114 -1.46 -8.11 1.47
C PHE A 114 -0.56 -8.77 2.52
N LYS A 115 -1.15 -9.25 3.62
CA LYS A 115 -0.43 -9.97 4.65
C LYS A 115 -0.31 -11.45 4.29
N ASP A 116 0.92 -11.96 4.28
CA ASP A 116 1.18 -13.40 4.15
C ASP A 116 0.96 -14.13 5.48
N ASP A 117 0.51 -15.38 5.40
CA ASP A 117 0.40 -16.28 6.56
C ASP A 117 1.79 -16.60 7.15
N ILE A 118 2.78 -16.77 6.27
CA ILE A 118 4.17 -17.02 6.64
C ILE A 118 4.96 -15.74 6.32
N PRO A 119 5.57 -15.08 7.33
CA PRO A 119 6.39 -13.89 7.12
C PRO A 119 7.50 -14.11 6.09
N LEU A 120 7.75 -13.10 5.26
CA LEU A 120 8.87 -13.10 4.33
C LEU A 120 10.19 -13.00 5.10
N SER A 121 11.17 -13.83 4.76
CA SER A 121 12.49 -13.86 5.40
C SER A 121 13.58 -14.16 4.37
N SER A 122 14.83 -13.87 4.69
CA SER A 122 15.95 -14.17 3.78
C SER A 122 16.14 -15.66 3.50
N THR A 123 15.52 -16.56 4.27
CA THR A 123 15.73 -18.01 4.18
C THR A 123 14.59 -18.78 3.52
N ASN A 124 13.45 -18.14 3.22
CA ASN A 124 12.26 -18.83 2.69
C ASN A 124 11.89 -18.45 1.25
N PHE A 125 12.82 -17.86 0.47
CA PHE A 125 12.64 -17.58 -0.96
C PHE A 125 12.08 -18.80 -1.72
N ALA A 126 12.71 -19.97 -1.55
CA ALA A 126 12.35 -21.21 -2.25
C ALA A 126 10.90 -21.69 -1.99
N THR A 127 10.28 -21.28 -0.88
CA THR A 127 8.89 -21.63 -0.54
C THR A 127 7.92 -20.47 -0.74
N GLN A 128 8.40 -19.26 -1.06
CA GLN A 128 7.63 -18.02 -1.14
C GLN A 128 7.35 -17.55 -2.59
N HIS A 129 7.33 -18.48 -3.53
CA HIS A 129 7.00 -18.19 -4.93
C HIS A 129 5.55 -17.66 -5.09
N ASN A 130 4.61 -18.11 -4.26
CA ASN A 130 3.19 -17.70 -4.30
C ASN A 130 2.81 -16.70 -3.21
N ARG A 131 3.77 -15.94 -2.68
CA ARG A 131 3.53 -14.90 -1.68
C ARG A 131 2.53 -13.86 -2.17
N ILE A 132 1.75 -13.34 -1.23
CA ILE A 132 0.79 -12.25 -1.43
C ILE A 132 1.55 -10.92 -1.46
N PHE A 133 2.51 -10.72 -0.55
CA PHE A 133 3.30 -9.49 -0.49
C PHE A 133 4.29 -9.42 -1.64
N ARG A 134 3.92 -8.66 -2.68
CA ARG A 134 4.77 -8.32 -3.83
C ARG A 134 4.77 -6.82 -4.02
N SER A 135 5.79 -6.14 -3.50
CA SER A 135 5.89 -4.68 -3.46
C SER A 135 5.80 -4.05 -4.85
N GLY A 136 6.37 -4.69 -5.88
CA GLY A 136 6.24 -4.26 -7.28
C GLY A 136 4.82 -4.27 -7.83
N ASN A 137 3.91 -5.08 -7.27
CA ASN A 137 2.49 -5.10 -7.65
C ASN A 137 1.63 -4.18 -6.77
N ILE A 138 2.05 -3.97 -5.52
CA ILE A 138 1.31 -3.17 -4.53
C ILE A 138 1.60 -1.67 -4.74
N VAL A 139 2.88 -1.31 -4.82
CA VAL A 139 3.35 0.08 -4.96
C VAL A 139 4.34 0.25 -6.14
N PRO A 140 3.95 -0.08 -7.39
CA PRO A 140 4.74 0.25 -8.58
C PRO A 140 4.91 1.78 -8.76
N TYR A 141 5.68 2.17 -9.76
CA TYR A 141 5.65 3.55 -10.25
C TYR A 141 4.22 3.97 -10.62
N ALA A 142 3.84 5.18 -10.19
CA ALA A 142 2.48 5.72 -10.33
C ALA A 142 1.38 4.88 -9.65
N ALA A 143 1.73 4.09 -8.62
CA ALA A 143 0.74 3.44 -7.78
C ALA A 143 -0.28 4.44 -7.22
N ASN A 144 -1.54 4.02 -7.18
CA ASN A 144 -2.64 4.87 -6.74
C ASN A 144 -3.64 4.08 -5.90
N LEU A 145 -4.15 4.73 -4.85
CA LEU A 145 -5.24 4.25 -4.03
C LEU A 145 -6.41 5.21 -4.18
N LEU A 146 -7.54 4.69 -4.65
CA LEU A 146 -8.78 5.43 -4.79
C LEU A 146 -9.80 4.92 -3.79
N VAL A 147 -10.36 5.82 -2.99
CA VAL A 147 -11.49 5.54 -2.09
C VAL A 147 -12.69 6.36 -2.56
N VAL A 148 -13.82 5.70 -2.76
CA VAL A 148 -15.03 6.31 -3.33
C VAL A 148 -16.22 6.07 -2.42
N LEU A 149 -16.99 7.12 -2.13
CA LEU A 149 -18.30 7.01 -1.49
C LEU A 149 -19.41 6.96 -2.55
N TYR A 150 -20.34 6.03 -2.37
CA TYR A 150 -21.53 5.88 -3.20
C TYR A 150 -22.77 6.13 -2.35
N LYS A 151 -23.67 6.97 -2.85
CA LYS A 151 -25.01 7.15 -2.28
C LYS A 151 -25.94 6.12 -2.90
N CYS A 152 -26.28 5.08 -2.14
CA CYS A 152 -27.22 4.03 -2.55
C CYS A 152 -28.56 4.17 -1.80
N PRO A 153 -29.66 3.58 -2.30
CA PRO A 153 -30.95 3.60 -1.60
C PRO A 153 -30.89 3.02 -0.19
N GLU A 154 -30.01 2.04 0.05
CA GLU A 154 -29.86 1.37 1.33
C GLU A 154 -28.92 2.11 2.31
N GLY A 155 -28.20 3.14 1.83
CA GLY A 155 -27.23 3.89 2.62
C GLY A 155 -25.97 4.28 1.85
N ILE A 156 -25.01 4.87 2.56
CA ILE A 156 -23.71 5.20 1.98
C ILE A 156 -22.81 3.96 1.96
N ARG A 157 -22.27 3.65 0.79
CA ARG A 157 -21.30 2.56 0.60
C ARG A 157 -19.94 3.11 0.25
N MET A 158 -18.88 2.36 0.54
CA MET A 158 -17.50 2.78 0.27
C MET A 158 -16.78 1.72 -0.56
N GLY A 159 -16.23 2.10 -1.71
CA GLY A 159 -15.38 1.22 -2.52
C GLY A 159 -13.92 1.64 -2.45
N VAL A 160 -13.01 0.67 -2.56
CA VAL A 160 -11.57 0.90 -2.63
C VAL A 160 -11.01 0.30 -3.92
N ARG A 161 -10.08 1.02 -4.57
CA ARG A 161 -9.29 0.51 -5.69
C ARG A 161 -7.81 0.77 -5.46
N LEU A 162 -6.98 -0.22 -5.73
CA LEU A 162 -5.53 -0.08 -5.75
C LEU A 162 -5.04 -0.41 -7.15
N ASN A 163 -4.28 0.51 -7.77
CA ASN A 163 -3.77 0.37 -9.13
C ASN A 163 -4.90 -0.02 -10.09
N GLU A 164 -5.98 0.78 -10.05
CA GLU A 164 -7.20 0.64 -10.86
C GLU A 164 -8.02 -0.65 -10.63
N LYS A 165 -7.57 -1.56 -9.77
CA LYS A 165 -8.27 -2.81 -9.47
C LYS A 165 -9.11 -2.66 -8.20
N SER A 166 -10.34 -3.17 -8.25
CA SER A 166 -11.21 -3.21 -7.07
C SER A 166 -10.56 -4.06 -5.97
N LEU A 167 -10.61 -3.53 -4.74
CA LEU A 167 -9.98 -4.14 -3.58
C LEU A 167 -11.04 -4.38 -2.51
N THR A 168 -11.14 -5.62 -2.05
CA THR A 168 -11.97 -5.97 -0.90
C THR A 168 -11.16 -5.81 0.38
N LEU A 169 -11.68 -5.04 1.33
CA LEU A 169 -11.00 -4.78 2.60
C LEU A 169 -11.03 -6.05 3.48
N PRO A 170 -9.92 -6.41 4.16
CA PRO A 170 -9.85 -7.62 4.97
C PRO A 170 -10.94 -7.66 6.04
N GLY A 171 -11.63 -8.79 6.15
CA GLY A 171 -12.75 -8.98 7.09
C GLY A 171 -14.10 -8.46 6.59
N LEU A 172 -14.18 -7.89 5.39
CA LEU A 172 -15.42 -7.57 4.69
C LEU A 172 -15.55 -8.49 3.46
N THR A 173 -16.78 -8.90 3.14
CA THR A 173 -17.05 -9.82 2.01
C THR A 173 -17.46 -9.10 0.74
N ASP A 174 -18.02 -7.90 0.88
CA ASP A 174 -18.45 -7.06 -0.24
C ASP A 174 -17.30 -6.15 -0.68
N PRO A 175 -16.99 -6.02 -1.99
CA PRO A 175 -16.05 -5.03 -2.51
C PRO A 175 -16.49 -3.57 -2.30
N VAL A 176 -17.78 -3.33 -2.09
CA VAL A 176 -18.35 -1.99 -1.84
C VAL A 176 -19.31 -2.07 -0.63
N PRO A 177 -18.80 -2.33 0.59
CA PRO A 177 -19.61 -2.50 1.80
C PRO A 177 -20.25 -1.18 2.26
N MET A 178 -21.17 -1.26 3.24
CA MET A 178 -21.67 -0.05 3.91
C MET A 178 -20.50 0.69 4.58
N TYR A 179 -20.52 2.02 4.50
CA TYR A 179 -19.47 2.83 5.11
C TYR A 179 -19.38 2.61 6.64
N GLU A 180 -20.51 2.37 7.30
CA GLU A 180 -20.53 2.04 8.73
C GLU A 180 -19.90 0.68 9.07
N ASP A 181 -19.99 -0.31 8.17
CA ASP A 181 -19.32 -1.61 8.35
C ASP A 181 -17.80 -1.44 8.27
N VAL A 182 -17.32 -0.57 7.37
CA VAL A 182 -15.90 -0.20 7.27
C VAL A 182 -15.44 0.49 8.56
N LYS A 183 -16.21 1.46 9.07
CA LYS A 183 -15.89 2.14 10.34
C LYS A 183 -15.86 1.17 11.51
N THR A 184 -16.78 0.22 11.54
CA THR A 184 -16.80 -0.84 12.55
C THR A 184 -15.55 -1.70 12.47
N ARG A 185 -15.18 -2.14 11.26
CA ARG A 185 -13.99 -2.97 11.00
C ARG A 185 -12.69 -2.30 11.46
N TYR A 186 -12.57 -0.98 11.29
CA TYR A 186 -11.38 -0.21 11.67
C TYR A 186 -11.56 0.63 12.94
N SER A 187 -12.58 0.34 13.74
CA SER A 187 -12.93 1.16 14.92
C SER A 187 -11.79 1.30 15.94
N THR A 188 -10.96 0.26 16.12
CA THR A 188 -9.78 0.32 16.99
C THR A 188 -8.73 1.30 16.47
N LEU A 189 -8.50 1.36 15.15
CA LEU A 189 -7.59 2.33 14.53
C LEU A 189 -8.15 3.74 14.59
N LEU A 190 -9.45 3.90 14.30
CA LEU A 190 -10.15 5.19 14.33
C LEU A 190 -10.19 5.81 15.74
N LYS A 191 -10.25 4.99 16.79
CA LYS A 191 -10.20 5.45 18.19
C LYS A 191 -8.78 5.56 18.75
N GLY A 192 -7.78 5.06 18.03
CA GLY A 192 -6.40 4.93 18.48
C GLY A 192 -5.41 5.46 17.44
N CYS A 193 -4.23 4.83 17.34
CA CYS A 193 -3.18 5.19 16.37
C CYS A 193 -2.72 6.66 16.53
N ASP A 194 -2.25 7.04 17.72
CA ASP A 194 -1.72 8.38 17.95
C ASP A 194 -0.21 8.44 17.66
N GLN A 195 0.19 9.23 16.66
CA GLN A 195 1.58 9.38 16.27
C GLN A 195 2.45 9.92 17.41
N GLU A 196 1.95 10.83 18.25
CA GLU A 196 2.73 11.43 19.34
C GLU A 196 3.12 10.38 20.37
N THR A 197 2.19 9.47 20.69
CA THR A 197 2.44 8.35 21.58
C THR A 197 3.33 7.29 20.93
N VAL A 198 3.11 6.99 19.66
CA VAL A 198 3.81 5.93 18.92
C VAL A 198 5.29 6.24 18.70
N CYS A 199 5.64 7.49 18.41
CA CYS A 199 7.01 7.92 18.15
C CYS A 199 7.76 8.40 19.40
N LYS A 200 7.13 8.28 20.58
CA LYS A 200 7.74 8.73 21.83
C LYS A 200 8.94 7.85 22.19
N ILE A 201 10.12 8.45 22.22
CA ILE A 201 11.34 7.83 22.76
C ILE A 201 11.34 8.08 24.27
N ASN A 202 11.42 7.02 25.07
CA ASN A 202 11.60 7.17 26.51
C ASN A 202 12.99 7.77 26.76
N SER A 203 13.01 8.94 27.44
CA SER A 203 14.21 9.63 27.90
C SER A 203 14.98 8.84 28.94
#